data_AF-A0A511MXK2-F1
#
_entry.id   AF-A0A511MXK2-F1
#
_cell.length_a   1.000
_cell.length_b   1.000
_cell.length_c   1.000
_cell.angle_alpha   90.00
_cell.angle_beta   90.00
_cell.angle_gamma   90.00
#
_symmetry.space_group_name_H-M   'P 1'
#
loop_
_entity.id
_entity.type
_entity.pdbx_description
1 polymer ?
#
loop_
_entity_poly.entity_id
_entity_poly.type
_entity_poly.pdbx_seq_one_letter_code
_entity_poly.pdbx_strand_id
1 'polypeptide(L)' 'MGTIRINMLRNFTELGRPLLETEANALEKADIAFLQFPLGLRAWIETEKIIEARRILDAFSR' A
#
# COMPACT_ATOMS: atom_id res chain seq x y z
N MET A 1 -7.32 -10.39 -20.58
CA MET A 1 -5.97 -10.60 -20.02
C MET A 1 -5.32 -9.23 -19.89
N GLY A 2 -5.36 -8.63 -18.69
CA GLY A 2 -4.83 -7.27 -18.48
C GLY A 2 -3.32 -7.32 -18.28
N THR A 3 -2.55 -6.72 -19.19
CA THR A 3 -1.13 -6.46 -18.97
C THR A 3 -1.00 -5.40 -17.88
N ILE A 4 -0.60 -5.80 -16.67
CA ILE A 4 -0.14 -4.87 -15.64
C ILE A 4 1.06 -4.13 -16.26
N ARG A 5 0.88 -2.84 -16.57
CA ARG A 5 1.94 -2.01 -17.14
C ARG A 5 3.03 -1.88 -16.08
N ILE A 6 4.18 -2.49 -16.30
CA ILE A 6 5.36 -2.48 -15.39
C ILE A 6 5.76 -1.07 -14.93
N ASN A 7 5.43 -0.02 -15.71
CA ASN A 7 5.63 1.38 -15.31
C ASN A 7 4.83 1.81 -14.08
N MET A 8 3.65 1.23 -13.81
CA MET A 8 2.87 1.57 -12.61
C MET A 8 3.59 1.12 -11.34
N LEU A 9 4.33 0.02 -11.35
CA LEU A 9 5.02 -0.49 -10.14
C LEU A 9 6.28 0.32 -9.78
N ARG A 10 6.86 1.10 -10.70
CA ARG A 10 8.04 1.94 -10.40
C ARG A 10 7.75 3.00 -9.35
N ASN A 11 6.51 3.46 -9.28
CA ASN A 11 6.10 4.49 -8.34
C ASN A 11 5.61 3.91 -7.02
N PHE A 12 5.73 2.59 -6.78
CA PHE A 12 5.25 1.96 -5.56
C PHE A 12 6.39 1.27 -4.79
N THR A 13 6.45 1.51 -3.50
CA THR A 13 7.37 0.87 -2.55
C THR A 13 6.69 -0.34 -1.90
N GLU A 14 7.36 -1.49 -1.90
CA GLU A 14 6.88 -2.70 -1.23
C GLU A 14 6.93 -2.55 0.30
N LEU A 15 5.86 -2.94 1.00
CA LEU A 15 5.77 -2.91 2.48
C LEU A 15 6.36 -4.16 3.16
N GLY A 16 6.65 -5.22 2.41
CA GLY A 16 7.14 -6.51 2.94
C GLY A 16 6.11 -7.33 3.73
N ARG A 17 4.88 -6.82 3.89
CA ARG A 17 3.74 -7.49 4.55
C ARG A 17 2.43 -7.11 3.87
N PRO A 18 1.34 -7.88 4.07
CA PRO A 18 0.00 -7.41 3.73
C PRO A 18 -0.43 -6.21 4.57
N LEU A 19 -1.43 -5.50 4.03
CA LEU A 19 -2.26 -4.57 4.77
C LEU A 19 -3.45 -5.32 5.38
N LEU A 20 -3.76 -5.03 6.63
CA LEU A 20 -5.02 -5.39 7.25
C LEU A 20 -6.15 -4.50 6.69
N GLU A 21 -7.40 -4.95 6.81
CA GLU A 21 -8.56 -4.18 6.33
C GLU A 21 -8.65 -2.79 6.97
N THR A 22 -8.35 -2.68 8.26
CA THR A 22 -8.33 -1.40 8.99
C THR A 22 -7.25 -0.46 8.48
N GLU A 23 -6.08 -0.99 8.12
CA GLU A 23 -4.96 -0.23 7.57
C GLU A 23 -5.26 0.24 6.15
N ALA A 24 -5.81 -0.64 5.30
CA ALA A 24 -6.25 -0.30 3.95
C ALA A 24 -7.28 0.84 3.98
N ASN A 25 -8.30 0.71 4.82
CA ASN A 25 -9.33 1.75 5.01
C ASN A 25 -8.73 3.10 5.49
N ALA A 26 -7.69 3.06 6.32
CA ALA A 26 -7.03 4.28 6.79
C ALA A 26 -6.22 4.97 5.68
N LEU A 27 -5.55 4.19 4.82
CA LEU A 27 -4.84 4.69 3.66
C LEU A 27 -5.81 5.27 2.61
N GLU A 28 -6.94 4.62 2.35
CA GLU A 28 -7.97 5.15 1.45
C GLU A 28 -8.53 6.48 1.95
N LYS A 29 -8.84 6.60 3.25
CA LYS A 29 -9.30 7.87 3.85
C LYS A 29 -8.28 8.99 3.76
N ALA A 30 -7.00 8.66 3.68
CA ALA A 30 -5.90 9.60 3.52
C ALA A 30 -5.55 9.89 2.05
N ASP A 31 -6.34 9.38 1.08
CA ASP A 31 -6.09 9.51 -0.35
C ASP A 31 -4.72 8.95 -0.77
N ILE A 32 -4.31 7.84 -0.13
CA ILE A 32 -3.04 7.16 -0.42
C ILE A 32 -3.32 5.92 -1.27
N ALA A 33 -2.80 5.92 -2.49
CA ALA A 33 -2.88 4.78 -3.37
C ALA A 33 -2.01 3.61 -2.87
N PHE A 34 -2.59 2.41 -2.86
CA PHE A 34 -1.87 1.17 -2.56
C PHE A 34 -2.30 0.05 -3.51
N LEU A 35 -1.45 -0.96 -3.60
CA LEU A 35 -1.70 -2.20 -4.31
C LEU A 35 -1.58 -3.35 -3.32
N GLN A 36 -2.55 -4.25 -3.32
CA GLN A 36 -2.50 -5.48 -2.55
C GLN A 36 -2.81 -6.65 -3.46
N PHE A 37 -1.92 -7.66 -3.48
CA PHE A 37 -2.19 -8.86 -4.26
C PHE A 37 -3.26 -9.71 -3.55
N PRO A 38 -4.18 -10.35 -4.31
CA PRO A 38 -5.37 -11.02 -3.79
C PRO A 38 -5.11 -12.20 -2.83
N LEU A 39 -3.86 -12.58 -2.62
CA LEU A 39 -3.45 -13.60 -1.65
C LEU A 39 -2.90 -13.02 -0.34
N GLY A 40 -2.96 -11.70 -0.15
CA GLY A 40 -2.49 -11.05 1.08
C GLY A 40 -1.01 -11.32 1.38
N LEU A 41 -0.21 -11.65 0.37
CA LEU A 41 1.21 -11.98 0.60
C LEU A 41 2.05 -10.71 0.74
N ARG A 42 1.70 -9.65 -0.01
CA ARG A 42 2.43 -8.39 -0.05
C ARG A 42 1.51 -7.24 -0.42
N ALA A 43 1.86 -6.07 0.09
CA ALA A 43 1.28 -4.80 -0.31
C ALA A 43 2.38 -3.83 -0.77
N TRP A 44 2.00 -2.90 -1.63
CA TRP A 44 2.83 -1.81 -2.09
C TRP A 44 2.09 -0.49 -1.91
N ILE A 45 2.82 0.57 -1.63
CA ILE A 45 2.28 1.92 -1.43
C ILE A 45 2.97 2.87 -2.37
N GLU A 46 2.25 3.88 -2.86
CA GLU A 46 2.84 4.97 -3.63
C GLU A 46 4.07 5.57 -2.91
N THR A 47 5.19 5.62 -3.63
CA THR A 47 6.52 5.95 -3.08
C THR A 47 6.57 7.38 -2.57
N GLU A 48 5.91 8.32 -3.26
CA GLU A 48 5.82 9.72 -2.83
C GLU A 48 5.06 9.88 -1.51
N LYS A 49 4.17 8.92 -1.22
CA LYS A 49 3.33 8.88 -0.01
C LYS A 49 3.84 7.91 1.05
N ILE A 50 4.97 7.23 0.85
CA ILE A 50 5.42 6.15 1.74
C ILE A 50 5.66 6.62 3.18
N ILE A 51 6.16 7.84 3.37
CA ILE A 51 6.41 8.42 4.70
C ILE A 51 5.10 8.69 5.43
N GLU A 52 4.13 9.27 4.73
CA GLU A 52 2.80 9.57 5.26
C GLU A 52 2.06 8.26 5.60
N ALA A 53 2.08 7.30 4.68
CA ALA A 53 1.51 5.99 4.88
C ALA A 53 2.13 5.27 6.09
N ARG A 54 3.46 5.30 6.24
CA ARG A 54 4.14 4.68 7.38
C ARG A 54 3.67 5.24 8.71
N ARG A 55 3.48 6.57 8.81
CA ARG A 55 2.94 7.21 10.02
C ARG A 55 1.53 6.72 10.36
N ILE A 56 0.68 6.55 9.36
CA ILE A 56 -0.67 6.00 9.54
C ILE A 56 -0.58 4.56 10.03
N LEU A 57 0.21 3.71 9.36
CA LEU A 57 0.37 2.30 9.71
C LEU A 57 0.98 2.08 11.10
N ASP A 58 1.94 2.93 11.50
CA ASP A 58 2.56 2.87 12.83
C ASP A 58 1.55 3.17 13.95
N ALA A 59 0.50 3.95 13.68
CA ALA A 59 -0.57 4.22 14.64
C ALA A 59 -1.43 2.98 14.97
N PHE A 60 -1.47 1.99 14.09
CA PHE A 60 -2.19 0.73 14.28
C PHE A 60 -1.34 -0.38 14.91
N SER A 61 -0.03 -0.16 15.09
CA SER A 61 0.90 -1.14 15.66
C SER A 61 1.04 -1.06 17.19
N ARG A 62 0.15 -0.30 17.87
CA ARG A 62 0.12 -0.12 19.33
C ARG A 62 -0.96 -0.94 20.01
#